data_AF-A0A9D2FH38-F1
#
_entry.id   AF-A0A9D2FH38-F1
#
_cell.length_a   1.000
_cell.length_b   1.000
_cell.length_c   1.000
_cell.angle_alpha   90.00
_cell.angle_beta   90.00
_cell.angle_gamma   90.00
#
_symmetry.space_group_name_H-M   'P 1'
#
loop_
_entity.id
_entity.type
_entity.pdbx_description
1 polymer ?
#
loop_
_entity_poly.entity_id
_entity_poly.type
_entity_poly.pdbx_seq_one_letter_code
_entity_poly.pdbx_strand_id
1 'polypeptide(L)'
;MNKETLTVRKLARCAVVAALYVALCLGLAPFSYGAVQVRVAEALCLLPLFGPEYILGVTLGCALANLLGSTMIDVVFGTLATFLACLCTYAVRHARVGGLAIPAALPPILWNAVIVGTEIAVFFSDTPATPALILANALSVGAGEVISCGVLGVALVRLIERNPRLRQAFTDEGVRTA
;
A
#
# COMPACT_ATOMS: atom_id res chain seq x y z
N MET A 1 29.55 -0.38 7.40
CA MET A 1 28.23 -0.85 6.92
C MET A 1 27.73 -1.92 7.87
N ASN A 2 26.91 -1.56 8.86
CA ASN A 2 26.20 -2.57 9.64
C ASN A 2 25.15 -3.20 8.74
N LYS A 3 25.28 -4.50 8.48
CA LYS A 3 24.20 -5.28 7.88
C LYS A 3 23.07 -5.24 8.90
N GLU A 4 21.99 -4.50 8.59
CA GLU A 4 20.71 -4.61 9.28
C GLU A 4 20.23 -6.06 9.11
N THR A 5 20.64 -6.94 10.03
CA THR A 5 20.21 -8.33 10.03
C THR A 5 18.70 -8.36 10.25
N LEU A 6 17.96 -8.95 9.31
CA LEU A 6 16.53 -9.19 9.45
C LEU A 6 16.33 -10.12 10.65
N THR A 7 16.01 -9.55 11.81
CA THR A 7 15.76 -10.34 13.01
C THR A 7 14.49 -11.16 12.84
N VAL A 8 14.40 -12.29 13.56
CA VAL A 8 13.21 -13.16 13.53
C VAL A 8 11.92 -12.37 13.79
N ARG A 9 11.98 -11.36 14.67
CA ARG A 9 10.86 -10.44 14.94
C ARG A 9 10.47 -9.59 13.72
N LYS A 10 11.45 -8.99 13.02
CA LYS A 10 11.19 -8.22 11.78
C LYS A 10 10.58 -9.10 10.70
N LEU A 11 11.13 -10.31 10.51
CA LEU A 11 10.58 -11.28 9.55
C LEU A 11 9.14 -11.68 9.90
N ALA A 12 8.85 -11.93 11.18
CA ALA A 12 7.49 -12.24 11.64
C ALA A 12 6.52 -11.07 11.39
N ARG A 13 6.93 -9.83 11.65
CA ARG A 13 6.14 -8.62 11.33
C ARG A 13 5.85 -8.53 9.83
N CYS A 14 6.86 -8.74 8.97
CA CYS A 14 6.65 -8.78 7.52
C CYS A 14 5.63 -9.85 7.11
N ALA A 15 5.77 -11.07 7.64
CA ALA A 15 4.87 -12.17 7.33
C ALA A 15 3.42 -11.88 7.76
N VAL A 16 3.23 -11.31 8.96
CA VAL A 16 1.89 -10.91 9.44
C VAL A 16 1.29 -9.83 8.55
N VAL A 17 2.07 -8.81 8.17
CA VAL A 17 1.59 -7.74 7.29
C VAL A 17 1.24 -8.26 5.90
N ALA A 18 2.08 -9.14 5.34
CA ALA A 18 1.79 -9.79 4.05
C ALA A 18 0.50 -10.63 4.13
N ALA A 19 0.34 -11.42 5.20
CA ALA A 19 -0.87 -12.23 5.42
C ALA A 19 -2.12 -11.36 5.59
N LEU A 20 -2.04 -10.26 6.33
CA LEU A 20 -3.14 -9.30 6.48
C LEU A 20 -3.51 -8.67 5.14
N TYR A 21 -2.52 -8.28 4.33
CA TYR A 21 -2.76 -7.72 3.00
C TYR A 21 -3.53 -8.73 2.13
N VAL A 22 -3.04 -9.98 2.05
CA VAL A 22 -3.71 -11.05 1.28
C VAL A 22 -5.12 -11.31 1.79
N ALA A 23 -5.30 -11.43 3.10
CA ALA A 23 -6.60 -11.68 3.71
C ALA A 23 -7.60 -10.56 3.42
N LEU A 24 -7.17 -9.30 3.46
CA LEU A 24 -8.01 -8.16 3.12
C LEU A 24 -8.41 -8.17 1.64
N CYS A 25 -7.47 -8.42 0.72
CA CYS A 25 -7.76 -8.46 -0.71
C CYS A 25 -8.71 -9.61 -1.08
N LEU A 26 -8.44 -10.82 -0.59
CA LEU A 26 -9.25 -12.00 -0.93
C LEU A 26 -10.59 -12.00 -0.19
N GLY A 27 -10.61 -11.58 1.08
CA GLY A 27 -11.84 -11.49 1.87
C GLY A 27 -12.78 -10.38 1.39
N LEU A 28 -12.23 -9.32 0.79
CA LEU A 28 -12.98 -8.21 0.18
C LEU A 28 -12.85 -8.21 -1.34
N ALA A 29 -12.73 -9.39 -1.97
CA ALA A 29 -12.53 -9.52 -3.41
C ALA A 29 -13.52 -8.73 -4.27
N PRO A 30 -14.85 -8.67 -3.97
CA PRO A 30 -15.79 -7.87 -4.76
C PRO A 30 -15.45 -6.37 -4.81
N PHE A 31 -14.82 -5.85 -3.76
CA PHE A 31 -14.38 -4.46 -3.68
C PHE A 31 -12.96 -4.28 -4.20
N SER A 32 -12.09 -5.29 -4.02
CA SER A 32 -10.67 -5.19 -4.38
C SER A 32 -10.39 -5.37 -5.88
N TYR A 33 -11.26 -6.09 -6.61
CA TYR A 33 -11.09 -6.42 -8.04
C TYR A 33 -12.31 -6.05 -8.91
N GLY A 34 -13.23 -5.25 -8.39
CA GLY A 34 -14.43 -4.79 -9.11
C GLY A 34 -14.15 -3.74 -10.19
N ALA A 35 -15.22 -3.17 -10.78
CA ALA A 35 -15.10 -2.09 -11.77
C ALA A 35 -14.65 -0.76 -11.16
N VAL A 36 -15.07 -0.49 -9.92
CA VAL A 36 -14.54 0.59 -9.08
C VAL A 36 -13.83 -0.09 -7.92
N GLN A 37 -12.51 -0.15 -7.99
CA GLN A 37 -11.70 -0.90 -7.04
C GLN A 37 -11.38 -0.06 -5.81
N VAL A 38 -11.70 -0.57 -4.63
CA VAL A 38 -11.28 -0.02 -3.35
C VAL A 38 -10.48 -1.08 -2.62
N ARG A 39 -9.16 -1.04 -2.78
CA ARG A 39 -8.27 -2.02 -2.17
C ARG A 39 -7.94 -1.59 -0.74
N VAL A 40 -8.79 -1.98 0.20
CA VAL A 40 -8.62 -1.69 1.64
C VAL A 40 -7.23 -2.10 2.16
N ALA A 41 -6.62 -3.13 1.59
CA ALA A 41 -5.27 -3.57 1.92
C ALA A 41 -4.18 -2.50 1.67
N GLU A 42 -4.39 -1.56 0.75
CA GLU A 42 -3.45 -0.46 0.48
C GLU A 42 -3.33 0.51 1.66
N ALA A 43 -4.27 0.50 2.63
CA ALA A 43 -4.10 1.19 3.90
C ALA A 43 -2.80 0.77 4.63
N LEU A 44 -2.33 -0.47 4.41
CA LEU A 44 -1.09 -1.00 4.95
C LEU A 44 0.16 -0.40 4.30
N CYS A 45 0.04 0.26 3.13
CA CYS A 45 1.14 0.97 2.46
C CYS A 45 1.68 2.15 3.26
N LEU A 46 0.99 2.56 4.34
CA LEU A 46 1.48 3.53 5.31
C LEU A 46 2.27 2.90 6.47
N LEU A 47 2.26 1.58 6.64
CA LEU A 47 3.11 0.94 7.67
C LEU A 47 4.62 1.19 7.54
N PRO A 48 5.20 1.42 6.35
CA PRO A 48 6.59 1.86 6.21
C PRO A 48 6.96 3.09 7.05
N LEU A 49 5.99 3.93 7.45
CA LEU A 49 6.24 5.02 8.41
C LEU A 49 6.91 4.55 9.72
N PHE A 50 6.64 3.31 10.15
CA PHE A 50 7.13 2.75 11.41
C PHE A 50 8.41 1.91 11.27
N GLY A 51 8.79 1.51 10.05
CA GLY A 51 9.97 0.69 9.81
C GLY A 51 10.16 0.29 8.35
N PRO A 52 11.41 0.19 7.86
CA PRO A 52 11.69 -0.20 6.47
C PRO A 52 11.28 -1.66 6.16
N GLU A 53 11.15 -2.52 7.17
CA GLU A 53 10.73 -3.91 6.99
C GLU A 53 9.31 -4.03 6.40
N TYR A 54 8.43 -3.07 6.69
CA TYR A 54 7.06 -3.06 6.19
C TYR A 54 6.98 -2.86 4.68
N ILE A 55 8.01 -2.26 4.05
CA ILE A 55 8.09 -2.16 2.59
C ILE A 55 8.06 -3.56 1.99
N LEU A 56 8.87 -4.49 2.52
CA LEU A 56 8.89 -5.88 2.08
C LEU A 56 7.58 -6.60 2.42
N GLY A 57 7.06 -6.41 3.64
CA GLY A 57 5.81 -7.05 4.06
C GLY A 57 4.63 -6.71 3.16
N VAL A 58 4.43 -5.42 2.86
CA VAL A 58 3.31 -4.96 2.02
C VAL A 58 3.52 -5.35 0.56
N THR A 59 4.74 -5.22 0.03
CA THR A 59 5.05 -5.59 -1.36
C THR A 59 4.82 -7.09 -1.60
N LEU A 60 5.29 -7.95 -0.69
CA LEU A 60 5.04 -9.39 -0.77
C LEU A 60 3.56 -9.72 -0.60
N GLY A 61 2.86 -9.00 0.28
CA GLY A 61 1.42 -9.10 0.42
C GLY A 61 0.67 -8.81 -0.88
N CYS A 62 1.04 -7.73 -1.57
CA CYS A 62 0.47 -7.36 -2.88
C CYS A 62 0.75 -8.42 -3.94
N ALA A 63 2.00 -8.87 -4.07
CA ALA A 63 2.38 -9.92 -5.01
C ALA A 63 1.57 -11.21 -4.79
N LEU A 64 1.46 -11.66 -3.54
CA LEU A 64 0.70 -12.86 -3.19
C LEU A 64 -0.80 -12.67 -3.40
N ALA A 65 -1.36 -11.52 -3.05
CA ALA A 65 -2.78 -11.22 -3.24
C ALA A 65 -3.14 -11.27 -4.73
N ASN A 66 -2.32 -10.65 -5.59
CA ASN A 66 -2.55 -10.64 -7.03
C ASN A 66 -2.32 -12.03 -7.65
N LEU A 67 -1.36 -12.81 -7.13
CA LEU A 67 -1.11 -14.18 -7.61
C LEU A 67 -2.29 -15.11 -7.33
N LEU A 68 -2.97 -14.91 -6.20
CA LEU A 68 -4.07 -15.77 -5.75
C LEU A 68 -5.45 -15.28 -6.21
N GLY A 69 -5.61 -13.95 -6.35
CA GLY A 69 -6.91 -13.31 -6.56
C GLY A 69 -7.07 -12.58 -7.88
N SER A 70 -6.00 -12.39 -8.66
CA SER A 70 -6.01 -11.59 -9.89
C SER A 70 -5.18 -12.23 -11.01
N THR A 71 -4.64 -11.41 -11.92
CA THR A 71 -3.85 -11.89 -13.07
C THR A 71 -2.35 -11.74 -12.86
N MET A 72 -1.57 -12.39 -13.72
CA MET A 72 -0.10 -12.21 -13.75
C MET A 72 0.32 -10.76 -14.09
N ILE A 73 -0.53 -10.01 -14.80
CA ILE A 73 -0.28 -8.61 -15.14
C ILE A 73 -0.31 -7.78 -13.84
N ASP A 74 -1.33 -8.00 -13.00
CA ASP A 74 -1.44 -7.33 -11.69
C ASP A 74 -0.30 -7.72 -10.74
N VAL A 75 0.18 -8.97 -10.82
CA VAL A 75 1.35 -9.43 -10.04
C VAL A 75 2.58 -8.60 -10.38
N VAL A 76 2.75 -8.20 -11.63
CA VAL A 76 3.91 -7.40 -12.06
C VAL A 76 3.66 -5.91 -11.79
N PHE A 77 2.60 -5.34 -12.35
CA PHE A 77 2.35 -3.90 -12.33
C PHE A 77 1.79 -3.41 -11.01
N GLY A 78 0.83 -4.14 -10.43
CA GLY A 78 0.30 -3.86 -9.09
C GLY A 78 1.38 -3.94 -8.02
N THR A 79 2.21 -5.00 -8.02
CA THR A 79 3.32 -5.11 -7.06
C THR A 79 4.36 -4.00 -7.24
N LEU A 80 4.68 -3.65 -8.50
CA LEU A 80 5.59 -2.53 -8.79
C LEU A 80 5.03 -1.20 -8.26
N ALA A 81 3.74 -0.94 -8.46
CA ALA A 81 3.08 0.25 -7.95
C ALA A 81 3.15 0.32 -6.43
N THR A 82 2.78 -0.75 -5.74
CA THR A 82 2.85 -0.85 -4.27
C THR A 82 4.28 -0.70 -3.77
N PHE A 83 5.26 -1.30 -4.44
CA PHE A 83 6.67 -1.20 -4.06
C PHE A 83 7.19 0.25 -4.14
N LEU A 84 6.95 0.93 -5.27
CA LEU A 84 7.31 2.33 -5.46
C LEU A 84 6.58 3.24 -4.48
N ALA A 85 5.29 2.99 -4.26
CA ALA A 85 4.50 3.67 -3.25
C ALA A 85 5.11 3.54 -1.85
N CYS A 86 5.48 2.34 -1.44
CA CYS A 86 6.08 2.09 -0.13
C CYS A 86 7.44 2.79 0.02
N LEU A 87 8.28 2.80 -1.02
CA LEU A 87 9.56 3.51 -1.00
C LEU A 87 9.37 5.03 -0.83
N CYS A 88 8.49 5.62 -1.64
CA CYS A 88 8.18 7.05 -1.54
C CYS A 88 7.52 7.39 -0.20
N THR A 89 6.62 6.53 0.29
CA THR A 89 5.97 6.67 1.61
C THR A 89 6.98 6.66 2.74
N TYR A 90 7.95 5.74 2.68
CA TYR A 90 9.07 5.71 3.62
C TYR A 90 9.95 6.97 3.54
N ALA A 91 10.18 7.50 2.34
CA ALA A 91 10.97 8.72 2.16
C ALA A 91 10.28 9.96 2.79
N VAL A 92 8.96 10.05 2.72
CA VAL A 92 8.18 11.14 3.32
C VAL A 92 7.69 10.86 4.74
N ARG A 93 8.20 9.81 5.40
CA ARG A 93 7.67 9.32 6.68
C ARG A 93 7.71 10.32 7.84
N HIS A 94 8.54 11.36 7.75
CA HIS A 94 8.63 12.42 8.77
C HIS A 94 7.69 13.60 8.50
N ALA A 95 7.13 13.69 7.30
CA ALA A 95 6.20 14.76 6.96
C ALA A 95 4.83 14.52 7.62
N ARG A 96 4.32 15.55 8.29
CA ARG A 96 2.98 15.57 8.89
C ARG A 96 2.31 16.90 8.57
N VAL A 97 1.03 16.85 8.19
CA VAL A 97 0.20 18.04 7.96
C VAL A 97 -0.95 17.99 8.96
N GLY A 98 -1.06 19.01 9.82
CA GLY A 98 -2.07 19.02 10.89
C GLY A 98 -1.94 17.87 11.89
N GLY A 99 -0.74 17.32 12.07
CA GLY A 99 -0.51 16.14 12.92
C GLY A 99 -0.98 14.81 12.31
N LEU A 100 -1.30 14.79 11.01
CA LEU A 100 -1.71 13.59 10.28
C LEU A 100 -0.68 13.23 9.21
N ALA A 101 -0.55 11.93 8.93
CA ALA A 101 0.34 11.37 7.90
C ALA A 101 -0.25 11.48 6.48
N ILE A 102 -0.93 12.59 6.16
CA ILE A 102 -1.53 12.83 4.86
C ILE A 102 -0.49 12.80 3.72
N PRO A 103 0.70 13.42 3.86
CA PRO A 103 1.71 13.37 2.80
C PRO A 103 2.17 11.94 2.47
N ALA A 104 2.13 11.04 3.44
CA ALA A 104 2.49 9.64 3.28
C ALA A 104 1.40 8.81 2.57
N ALA A 105 0.16 9.29 2.50
CA ALA A 105 -0.90 8.67 1.70
C ALA A 105 -0.84 9.06 0.21
N LEU A 106 -0.16 10.15 -0.15
CA LEU A 106 -0.08 10.59 -1.54
C LEU A 106 0.67 9.61 -2.46
N PRO A 107 1.83 9.05 -2.08
CA PRO A 107 2.54 8.12 -2.95
C PRO A 107 1.73 6.91 -3.41
N PRO A 108 1.02 6.16 -2.54
CA PRO A 108 0.21 5.03 -3.01
C PRO A 108 -0.94 5.48 -3.91
N ILE A 109 -1.58 6.62 -3.63
CA ILE A 109 -2.63 7.16 -4.51
C ILE A 109 -2.08 7.44 -5.91
N LEU A 110 -0.93 8.13 -6.00
CA LEU A 110 -0.35 8.53 -7.28
C LEU A 110 0.18 7.33 -8.07
N TRP A 111 0.94 6.43 -7.43
CA TRP A 111 1.54 5.29 -8.13
C TRP A 111 0.51 4.28 -8.58
N ASN A 112 -0.50 3.95 -7.76
CA ASN A 112 -1.58 3.06 -8.18
C ASN A 112 -2.45 3.72 -9.25
N ALA A 113 -2.83 5.01 -9.12
CA ALA A 113 -3.60 5.70 -10.15
C ALA A 113 -2.89 5.70 -11.52
N VAL A 114 -1.58 5.96 -11.53
CA VAL A 114 -0.81 5.99 -12.79
C VAL A 114 -0.57 4.58 -13.33
N ILE A 115 -0.04 3.66 -12.53
CA ILE A 115 0.38 2.34 -13.01
C ILE A 115 -0.84 1.44 -13.24
N VAL A 116 -1.65 1.23 -12.21
CA VAL A 116 -2.83 0.32 -12.28
C VAL A 116 -3.91 0.93 -13.17
N GLY A 117 -4.11 2.25 -13.13
CA GLY A 117 -5.04 2.92 -14.05
C GLY A 117 -4.65 2.76 -15.52
N THR A 118 -3.35 2.87 -15.84
CA THR A 118 -2.84 2.63 -17.20
C THR A 118 -2.94 1.15 -17.57
N GLU A 119 -2.60 0.25 -16.65
CA GLU A 119 -2.71 -1.20 -16.82
C GLU A 119 -4.13 -1.62 -17.22
N ILE A 120 -5.15 -1.13 -16.50
CA ILE A 120 -6.56 -1.43 -16.81
C ILE A 120 -6.93 -0.94 -18.22
N ALA A 121 -6.48 0.25 -18.60
CA ALA A 121 -6.75 0.81 -19.92
C ALA A 121 -6.06 0.03 -21.06
N VAL A 122 -4.89 -0.54 -20.81
CA VAL A 122 -4.06 -1.21 -21.83
C VAL A 122 -4.37 -2.70 -21.95
N PHE A 123 -4.58 -3.39 -20.82
CA PHE A 123 -4.66 -4.86 -20.78
C PHE A 123 -6.06 -5.41 -20.51
N PHE A 124 -6.98 -4.59 -19.97
CA PHE A 124 -8.29 -5.04 -19.50
C PHE A 124 -9.47 -4.31 -20.14
N SER A 125 -9.20 -3.47 -21.14
CA SER A 125 -10.24 -2.74 -21.88
C SER A 125 -10.42 -3.33 -23.29
N ASP A 126 -11.66 -3.56 -23.70
CA ASP A 126 -11.99 -4.05 -25.06
C ASP A 126 -11.80 -2.98 -26.14
N THR A 127 -11.55 -1.73 -25.74
CA THR A 127 -11.30 -0.58 -26.62
C THR A 127 -9.84 -0.18 -26.58
N PRO A 128 -9.30 0.42 -27.66
CA PRO A 128 -7.93 0.93 -27.67
C PRO A 128 -7.65 1.88 -26.49
N ALA A 129 -6.46 1.75 -25.91
CA ALA A 129 -6.00 2.58 -24.79
C ALA A 129 -5.80 4.04 -25.22
N THR A 130 -6.88 4.81 -25.23
CA THR A 130 -6.84 6.25 -25.50
C THR A 130 -6.37 7.00 -24.24
N PRO A 131 -5.76 8.19 -24.38
CA PRO A 131 -5.41 9.03 -23.24
C PRO A 131 -6.61 9.33 -22.31
N ALA A 132 -7.81 9.45 -22.89
CA ALA A 132 -9.05 9.65 -22.14
C ALA A 132 -9.41 8.43 -21.27
N LEU A 133 -9.27 7.22 -21.81
CA LEU A 133 -9.55 5.98 -21.07
C LEU A 133 -8.52 5.75 -19.96
N ILE A 134 -7.23 6.00 -20.23
CA ILE A 134 -6.17 5.94 -19.22
C ILE A 134 -6.48 6.91 -18.08
N LEU A 135 -6.86 8.15 -18.40
CA LEU A 135 -7.22 9.14 -17.39
C LEU A 135 -8.46 8.73 -16.60
N ALA A 136 -9.50 8.20 -17.25
CA ALA A 136 -10.70 7.74 -16.58
C ALA A 136 -10.42 6.60 -15.58
N ASN A 137 -9.62 5.61 -15.99
CA ASN A 137 -9.21 4.51 -15.11
C ASN A 137 -8.29 5.00 -13.98
N ALA A 138 -7.35 5.89 -14.27
CA ALA A 138 -6.49 6.50 -13.26
C ALA A 138 -7.30 7.27 -12.20
N LEU A 139 -8.34 8.00 -12.61
CA LEU A 139 -9.23 8.70 -11.69
C LEU A 139 -10.08 7.72 -10.87
N SER A 140 -10.58 6.64 -11.48
CA SER A 140 -11.33 5.59 -10.78
C SER A 140 -10.49 4.91 -9.70
N VAL A 141 -9.30 4.42 -10.07
CA VAL A 141 -8.34 3.82 -9.14
C VAL A 141 -7.91 4.83 -8.07
N GLY A 142 -7.57 6.06 -8.48
CA GLY A 142 -7.18 7.13 -7.58
C GLY A 142 -8.27 7.45 -6.54
N ALA A 143 -9.54 7.43 -6.91
CA ALA A 143 -10.65 7.62 -5.97
C ALA A 143 -10.72 6.48 -4.93
N GLY A 144 -10.54 5.22 -5.35
CA GLY A 144 -10.47 4.09 -4.44
C GLY A 144 -9.27 4.14 -3.49
N GLU A 145 -8.13 4.63 -3.98
CA GLU A 145 -6.93 4.84 -3.17
C GLU A 145 -7.06 5.99 -2.18
N VAL A 146 -7.79 7.06 -2.52
CA VAL A 146 -8.10 8.14 -1.57
C VAL A 146 -8.88 7.58 -0.37
N ILE A 147 -9.81 6.66 -0.61
CA ILE A 147 -10.54 5.97 0.48
C ILE A 147 -9.59 5.05 1.24
N SER A 148 -8.82 4.23 0.54
CA SER A 148 -7.99 3.19 1.15
C SER A 148 -6.78 3.77 1.89
N CYS A 149 -5.94 4.55 1.23
CA CYS A 149 -4.74 5.14 1.82
C CYS A 149 -5.03 6.45 2.55
N GLY A 150 -5.82 7.34 1.92
CA GLY A 150 -6.09 8.68 2.43
C GLY A 150 -6.98 8.70 3.67
N VAL A 151 -8.00 7.84 3.72
CA VAL A 151 -8.90 7.73 4.89
C VAL A 151 -8.47 6.59 5.81
N LEU A 152 -8.48 5.34 5.34
CA LEU A 152 -8.23 4.19 6.21
C LEU A 152 -6.75 4.10 6.63
N GLY A 153 -5.81 4.35 5.71
CA GLY A 153 -4.38 4.36 6.02
C GLY A 153 -4.02 5.45 7.04
N VAL A 154 -4.49 6.67 6.85
CA VAL A 154 -4.24 7.77 7.81
C VAL A 154 -4.90 7.48 9.17
N ALA A 155 -6.11 6.91 9.19
CA ALA A 155 -6.76 6.48 10.42
C ALA A 155 -5.97 5.39 11.14
N LEU A 156 -5.44 4.41 10.41
CA LEU A 156 -4.59 3.34 10.92
C LEU A 156 -3.32 3.91 11.57
N VAL A 157 -2.62 4.83 10.88
CA VAL A 157 -1.42 5.48 11.43
C VAL A 157 -1.75 6.23 12.72
N ARG A 158 -2.85 7.00 12.72
CA ARG A 158 -3.28 7.75 13.91
C ARG A 158 -3.64 6.82 15.08
N LEU A 159 -4.24 5.67 14.80
CA LEU A 159 -4.55 4.66 15.82
C LEU A 159 -3.28 4.07 16.44
N ILE A 160 -2.29 3.73 15.60
CA ILE A 160 -1.00 3.18 16.05
C ILE A 160 -0.24 4.23 16.87
N GLU A 161 -0.15 5.48 16.39
CA GLU A 161 0.58 6.55 17.08
C GLU A 161 -0.06 6.92 18.44
N ARG A 162 -1.38 6.83 18.56
CA ARG A 162 -2.11 7.13 19.81
C ARG A 162 -2.05 6.02 20.85
N ASN A 163 -1.83 4.77 20.45
CA ASN A 163 -1.83 3.64 21.38
C ASN A 163 -0.39 3.17 21.66
N PRO A 164 0.14 3.39 22.89
CA PRO A 164 1.52 3.03 23.22
C PRO A 164 1.85 1.56 22.97
N ARG A 165 0.90 0.65 23.21
CA ARG A 165 1.09 -0.79 22.99
C ARG A 165 1.19 -1.13 21.51
N LEU A 166 0.35 -0.53 20.67
CA LEU A 166 0.43 -0.72 19.22
C LEU A 166 1.73 -0.12 18.68
N ARG A 167 2.08 1.09 19.12
CA ARG A 167 3.35 1.71 18.72
C ARG A 167 4.54 0.80 19.04
N GLN A 168 4.63 0.27 20.26
CA GLN A 168 5.68 -0.71 20.62
C GLN A 168 5.65 -1.99 19.76
N ALA A 169 4.46 -2.45 19.36
CA ALA A 169 4.33 -3.61 18.49
C ALA A 169 4.84 -3.33 17.07
N PHE A 170 4.67 -2.10 16.56
CA PHE A 170 5.03 -1.71 15.19
C PHE A 170 6.41 -1.04 15.04
N THR A 171 6.98 -0.47 16.11
CA THR A 171 8.32 0.13 16.08
C THR A 171 9.33 -0.76 16.78
N ASP A 172 10.57 -0.85 16.29
CA ASP A 172 11.68 -1.34 17.10
C ASP A 172 12.12 -0.25 18.09
N GLU A 173 12.53 -0.66 19.30
CA GLU A 173 12.95 0.21 20.42
C GLU A 173 14.08 1.21 20.08
N GLY A 174 14.67 1.14 18.88
CA GLY A 174 15.73 2.02 18.39
C GLY A 174 15.27 3.22 17.55
N VAL A 175 14.02 3.31 17.10
CA VAL A 175 13.54 4.47 16.32
C VAL A 175 13.00 5.52 17.27
N ARG A 176 13.91 6.32 17.85
CA ARG A 176 13.58 7.58 18.52
C ARG A 176 12.89 8.50 17.52
N THR A 177 11.57 8.49 17.54
CA THR A 177 10.77 9.58 16.99
C THR A 177 10.99 10.81 17.87
N ALA A 178 11.66 11.81 17.31
CA ALA A 178 11.68 13.16 17.84
C ALA A 178 10.26 13.77 17.87
#